data_AF-A0A1G3XV12-F1
#
_entry.id   AF-A0A1G3XV12-F1
#
_cell.length_a   1.000
_cell.length_b   1.000
_cell.length_c   1.000
_cell.angle_alpha   90.00
_cell.angle_beta   90.00
_cell.angle_gamma   90.00
#
_symmetry.space_group_name_H-M   'P 1'
#
loop_
_entity.id
_entity.type
_entity.pdbx_description
1 polymer ?
#
loop_
_entity_poly.entity_id
_entity_poly.type
_entity_poly.pdbx_seq_one_letter_code
_entity_poly.pdbx_strand_id
1 'polypeptide(L)'
;MTGSVGSQSAAPRKSGSCDMSKMVQYAKSIVAQAVAKEKAGEFGLAAQYYLKAADILLIMANNTDNYKDYTAYFEYASNYHRKINQMLQQVHKAKASIPGS
;
A
#
# COMPACT_ATOMS: atom_id res chain seq x y z
N MET A 1 -29.04 -41.92 30.72
CA MET A 1 -28.61 -40.53 30.50
C MET A 1 -27.65 -40.50 29.32
N THR A 2 -28.15 -40.11 28.15
CA THR A 2 -27.42 -40.05 26.87
C THR A 2 -26.90 -38.63 26.65
N GLY A 3 -25.58 -38.46 26.56
CA GLY A 3 -24.95 -37.19 26.21
C GLY A 3 -24.00 -37.39 25.03
N SER A 4 -24.51 -37.19 23.81
CA SER A 4 -23.70 -37.13 22.58
C SER A 4 -22.98 -35.78 22.54
N VAL A 5 -21.65 -35.80 22.56
CA VAL A 5 -20.84 -34.60 22.34
C VAL A 5 -20.78 -34.37 20.84
N GLY A 6 -21.63 -33.46 20.34
CA GLY A 6 -21.65 -33.08 18.93
C GLY A 6 -20.33 -32.43 18.54
N SER A 7 -19.61 -33.07 17.61
CA SER A 7 -18.49 -32.46 16.90
C SER A 7 -19.01 -31.26 16.11
N GLN A 8 -18.80 -30.06 16.63
CA GLN A 8 -18.92 -28.84 15.83
C GLN A 8 -17.82 -28.89 14.77
N SER A 9 -18.17 -29.40 13.59
CA SER A 9 -17.39 -29.15 12.38
C SER A 9 -17.29 -27.64 12.21
N ALA A 10 -16.11 -27.11 12.49
CA ALA A 10 -15.75 -25.77 12.07
C ALA A 10 -15.91 -25.72 10.55
N ALA A 11 -16.95 -25.04 10.08
CA ALA A 11 -17.09 -24.72 8.67
C ALA A 11 -15.75 -24.10 8.21
N PRO A 12 -15.20 -24.51 7.06
CA PRO A 12 -14.02 -23.86 6.54
C PRO A 12 -14.35 -22.39 6.43
N ARG A 13 -13.60 -21.53 7.12
CA ARG A 13 -13.64 -20.10 6.86
C ARG A 13 -13.43 -20.01 5.36
N LYS A 14 -14.46 -19.58 4.60
CA LYS A 14 -14.25 -19.10 3.23
C LYS A 14 -13.27 -17.95 3.42
N SER A 15 -11.99 -18.25 3.25
CA SER A 15 -10.97 -17.25 2.98
C SER A 15 -11.52 -16.55 1.75
N GLY A 16 -12.19 -15.41 1.97
CA GLY A 16 -12.50 -14.48 0.91
C GLY A 16 -11.15 -14.00 0.45
N SER A 17 -10.48 -14.79 -0.40
CA SER A 17 -9.17 -14.45 -0.92
C SER A 17 -9.34 -13.10 -1.55
N CYS A 18 -8.78 -12.07 -0.93
CA CYS A 18 -8.65 -10.79 -1.58
C CYS A 18 -7.89 -11.09 -2.87
N ASP A 19 -8.58 -11.01 -4.00
CA ASP A 19 -8.04 -11.42 -5.29
C ASP A 19 -6.81 -10.55 -5.54
N MET A 20 -5.62 -11.16 -5.45
CA MET A 20 -4.34 -10.46 -5.55
C MET A 20 -4.23 -9.70 -6.87
N SER A 21 -4.86 -10.21 -7.93
CA SER A 21 -4.94 -9.49 -9.21
C SER A 21 -5.68 -8.16 -9.07
N LYS A 22 -6.80 -8.15 -8.32
CA LYS A 22 -7.54 -6.90 -8.03
C LYS A 22 -6.72 -5.96 -7.14
N MET A 23 -5.95 -6.48 -6.19
CA MET A 23 -5.06 -5.64 -5.38
C MET A 23 -3.92 -5.02 -6.21
N VAL A 24 -3.34 -5.77 -7.15
CA VAL A 24 -2.35 -5.22 -8.09
C VAL A 24 -2.96 -4.12 -8.95
N GLN A 25 -4.16 -4.33 -9.50
CA GLN A 25 -4.85 -3.31 -10.30
C GLN A 25 -5.20 -2.07 -9.47
N TYR A 26 -5.63 -2.28 -8.23
CA TYR A 26 -5.92 -1.19 -7.31
C TYR A 26 -4.65 -0.41 -6.92
N ALA A 27 -3.54 -1.09 -6.63
CA ALA A 27 -2.26 -0.44 -6.37
C ALA A 27 -1.83 0.43 -7.57
N LYS A 28 -1.96 -0.08 -8.80
CA LYS A 28 -1.67 0.68 -10.03
C LYS A 28 -2.54 1.93 -10.17
N SER A 29 -3.84 1.84 -9.88
CA SER A 29 -4.75 3.00 -9.97
C SER A 29 -4.44 4.05 -8.90
N ILE A 30 -4.05 3.63 -7.70
CA ILE A 30 -3.61 4.54 -6.63
C ILE A 30 -2.30 5.25 -7.00
N VAL A 31 -1.34 4.54 -7.61
CA VAL A 31 -0.11 5.16 -8.12
C VAL A 31 -0.40 6.17 -9.21
N ALA A 32 -1.33 5.88 -10.13
CA ALA A 32 -1.73 6.83 -11.15
C ALA A 32 -2.31 8.13 -10.55
N GLN A 33 -3.12 8.01 -9.49
CA GLN A 33 -3.62 9.16 -8.74
C GLN A 33 -2.49 9.94 -8.05
N ALA A 34 -1.51 9.23 -7.46
CA ALA A 34 -0.34 9.84 -6.84
C ALA A 34 0.46 10.68 -7.85
N VAL A 35 0.71 10.12 -9.04
CA VAL A 35 1.42 10.81 -10.14
C VAL A 35 0.63 12.02 -10.63
N ALA A 36 -0.70 11.91 -10.76
CA ALA A 36 -1.53 13.04 -11.18
C ALA A 36 -1.45 14.19 -10.16
N LYS A 37 -1.48 13.87 -8.86
CA LYS A 37 -1.38 14.85 -7.77
C LYS A 37 0.01 15.49 -7.68
N GLU A 38 1.05 14.70 -7.90
CA GLU A 38 2.43 15.20 -7.99
C GLU A 38 2.59 16.20 -9.13
N LYS A 39 2.05 15.89 -10.32
CA LYS A 39 2.07 16.80 -11.49
C LYS A 39 1.26 18.07 -11.25
N ALA A 40 0.21 18.00 -10.44
CA ALA A 40 -0.58 19.16 -10.03
C ALA A 40 0.10 20.02 -8.94
N GLY A 41 1.28 19.63 -8.44
CA GLY A 41 1.96 20.31 -7.33
C GLY A 41 1.33 20.04 -5.96
N GLU A 42 0.34 19.15 -5.88
CA GLU A 42 -0.35 18.76 -4.64
C GLU A 42 0.48 17.72 -3.87
N PHE A 43 1.72 18.05 -3.51
CA PHE A 43 2.70 17.09 -2.96
C PHE A 43 2.23 16.36 -1.70
N GLY A 44 1.46 17.03 -0.83
CA GLY A 44 0.89 16.39 0.36
C GLY A 44 -0.11 15.30 0.02
N LEU A 45 -0.97 15.51 -0.99
CA LEU A 45 -1.92 14.50 -1.46
C LEU A 45 -1.22 13.41 -2.27
N ALA A 46 -0.24 13.78 -3.10
CA ALA A 46 0.61 12.82 -3.81
C ALA A 46 1.28 11.85 -2.84
N ALA A 47 1.87 12.35 -1.75
CA ALA A 47 2.50 11.54 -0.71
C ALA A 47 1.51 10.56 -0.05
N GLN A 48 0.28 11.00 0.24
CA GLN A 48 -0.76 10.11 0.79
C GLN A 48 -1.13 8.98 -0.17
N TYR A 49 -1.26 9.26 -1.47
CA TYR A 49 -1.55 8.21 -2.45
C TYR A 49 -0.37 7.25 -2.64
N TYR A 50 0.87 7.76 -2.69
CA TYR A 50 2.05 6.89 -2.72
C TYR A 50 2.16 6.00 -1.47
N LEU A 51 1.79 6.51 -0.29
CA LEU A 51 1.79 5.73 0.95
C LEU A 51 0.77 4.60 0.88
N LYS A 52 -0.46 4.90 0.45
CA LYS A 52 -1.50 3.88 0.23
C LYS A 52 -1.06 2.80 -0.76
N ALA A 53 -0.36 3.17 -1.84
CA ALA A 53 0.19 2.20 -2.78
C ALA A 53 1.27 1.31 -2.15
N ALA A 54 2.17 1.90 -1.35
CA ALA A 54 3.20 1.16 -0.63
C ALA A 54 2.60 0.16 0.36
N ASP A 55 1.57 0.55 1.11
CA ASP A 55 0.88 -0.35 2.05
C ASP A 55 0.27 -1.55 1.33
N ILE A 56 -0.40 -1.34 0.18
CA ILE A 56 -0.97 -2.43 -0.61
C ILE A 56 0.14 -3.36 -1.11
N LEU A 57 1.26 -2.82 -1.58
CA LEU A 57 2.41 -3.61 -2.02
C LEU A 57 3.03 -4.44 -0.89
N LEU A 58 3.15 -3.89 0.32
CA LEU A 58 3.63 -4.63 1.48
C LEU A 58 2.67 -5.76 1.89
N ILE A 59 1.36 -5.52 1.79
CA ILE A 59 0.37 -6.59 1.99
C ILE A 59 0.56 -7.68 0.92
N MET A 60 0.74 -7.32 -0.36
CA MET A 60 0.97 -8.31 -1.41
C MET A 60 2.28 -9.10 -1.21
N ALA A 61 3.35 -8.43 -0.77
CA ALA A 61 4.61 -9.08 -0.41
C ALA A 61 4.42 -10.12 0.71
N ASN A 62 3.67 -9.77 1.75
CA ASN A 62 3.40 -10.66 2.89
C ASN A 62 2.47 -11.84 2.58
N ASN A 63 1.81 -11.84 1.42
CA ASN A 63 0.85 -12.87 1.02
C ASN A 63 1.30 -13.62 -0.24
N THR A 64 2.56 -13.49 -0.66
CA THR A 64 3.13 -14.30 -1.73
C THR A 64 4.23 -15.20 -1.18
N ASP A 65 4.19 -16.48 -1.56
CA ASP A 65 5.23 -17.45 -1.22
C ASP A 65 6.39 -17.43 -2.23
N ASN A 66 6.19 -16.74 -3.36
CA ASN A 66 7.21 -16.61 -4.39
C ASN A 66 8.20 -15.50 -4.02
N TYR A 67 9.45 -15.88 -3.74
CA TYR A 67 10.52 -14.94 -3.37
C TYR A 67 10.75 -13.82 -4.39
N LYS A 68 10.61 -14.12 -5.69
CA LYS A 68 10.78 -13.10 -6.75
C LYS A 68 9.67 -12.04 -6.68
N ASP A 69 8.43 -12.48 -6.46
CA ASP A 69 7.28 -11.57 -6.35
C ASP A 69 7.33 -10.79 -5.03
N TYR A 70 7.73 -11.44 -3.94
CA TYR A 70 7.98 -10.80 -2.65
C TYR A 70 8.97 -9.64 -2.81
N THR A 71 10.14 -9.91 -3.40
CA THR A 71 11.19 -8.90 -3.59
C THR A 71 10.70 -7.77 -4.49
N ALA A 72 10.00 -8.09 -5.59
CA ALA A 72 9.45 -7.06 -6.47
C ALA A 72 8.49 -6.12 -5.75
N TYR A 73 7.51 -6.66 -5.01
CA TYR A 73 6.55 -5.84 -4.26
C TYR A 73 7.23 -5.02 -3.16
N PHE A 74 8.17 -5.61 -2.44
CA PHE A 74 8.93 -4.92 -1.40
C PHE A 74 9.79 -3.77 -1.96
N GLU A 75 10.46 -3.98 -3.09
CA GLU A 75 11.25 -2.94 -3.77
C GLU A 75 10.36 -1.79 -4.28
N TYR A 76 9.19 -2.10 -4.84
CA TYR A 76 8.24 -1.06 -5.26
C TYR A 76 7.73 -0.24 -4.06
N ALA A 77 7.37 -0.89 -2.95
CA ALA A 77 6.96 -0.20 -1.73
C ALA A 77 8.08 0.71 -1.19
N SER A 78 9.30 0.18 -1.12
CA SER A 78 10.49 0.92 -0.69
C SER A 78 10.74 2.16 -1.56
N ASN A 79 10.56 2.03 -2.88
CA ASN A 79 10.71 3.13 -3.81
C ASN A 79 9.67 4.23 -3.57
N TYR A 80 8.42 3.89 -3.26
CA TYR A 80 7.40 4.88 -2.94
C TYR A 80 7.67 5.58 -1.61
N HIS A 81 8.16 4.86 -0.58
CA HIS A 81 8.61 5.50 0.66
C HIS A 81 9.76 6.50 0.42
N ARG A 82 10.75 6.13 -0.39
CA ARG A 82 11.84 7.05 -0.77
C ARG A 82 11.30 8.29 -1.48
N LYS A 83 10.35 8.11 -2.39
CA LYS A 83 9.72 9.21 -3.13
C LYS A 83 8.92 10.15 -2.21
N ILE A 84 8.18 9.60 -1.25
CA ILE A 84 7.46 10.39 -0.23
C ILE A 84 8.46 11.25 0.56
N ASN A 85 9.56 10.68 1.02
CA ASN A 85 10.59 11.42 1.76
C ASN A 85 11.17 12.57 0.93
N GLN A 86 11.41 12.35 -0.37
CA GLN A 86 11.88 13.40 -1.27
C GLN A 86 10.84 14.52 -1.43
N MET A 87 9.55 14.18 -1.58
CA MET A 87 8.49 15.18 -1.66
C MET A 87 8.37 16.00 -0.37
N LEU A 88 8.40 15.35 0.79
CA LEU A 88 8.32 16.04 2.09
C LEU A 88 9.51 16.98 2.30
N GLN A 89 10.71 16.58 1.89
CA GLN A 89 11.88 17.46 1.90
C GLN A 89 11.71 18.68 0.99
N GLN A 90 11.10 18.52 -0.19
CA GLN A 90 10.80 19.65 -1.09
C GLN A 90 9.79 20.61 -0.46
N VAL A 91 8.73 20.09 0.16
CA VAL A 91 7.73 20.91 0.85
C VAL A 91 8.36 21.67 2.03
N HIS A 92 9.23 21.03 2.81
CA HIS A 92 9.93 21.69 3.92
C HIS A 92 10.87 22.80 3.43
N LYS A 93 11.64 22.54 2.37
CA LYS A 93 12.51 23.55 1.74
C LYS A 93 11.70 24.74 1.21
N ALA A 94 10.58 24.48 0.53
CA ALA A 94 9.71 25.53 0.02
C ALA A 94 9.15 26.41 1.14
N LYS A 95 8.75 25.82 2.27
CA LYS A 95 8.30 26.58 3.45
C LYS A 95 9.42 27.42 4.07
N ALA A 96 10.63 26.87 4.19
CA ALA A 96 11.78 27.58 4.74
C ALA A 96 12.28 28.74 3.86
N SER A 97 11.99 28.71 2.55
CA SER A 97 12.37 29.78 1.61
C SER A 97 11.39 30.97 1.56
N ILE A 98 10.28 30.95 2.31
CA ILE A 98 9.36 32.09 2.40
C ILE A 98 9.90 33.06 3.48
N PRO A 99 10.37 34.27 3.13
CA PRO A 99 10.85 35.22 4.12
C PRO A 99 9.64 35.84 4.83
N GLY A 100 9.57 35.72 6.16
CA GLY A 100 8.61 36.44 7.01
C GLY A 100 7.44 35.65 7.60
N SER A 101 7.58 34.33 7.81
CA SER A 101 6.70 33.59 8.74
C SER A 101 7.21 33.64 10.18
#